data_AF-A0A936IFX4-F1
#
_entry.id   AF-A0A936IFX4-F1
#
_cell.length_a   1.000
_cell.length_b   1.000
_cell.length_c   1.000
_cell.angle_alpha   90.00
_cell.angle_beta   90.00
_cell.angle_gamma   90.00
#
_symmetry.space_group_name_H-M   'P 1'
#
loop_
_entity.id
_entity.type
_entity.pdbx_description
1 polymer ?
#
loop_
_entity_poly.entity_id
_entity_poly.type
_entity_poly.pdbx_seq_one_letter_code
_entity_poly.pdbx_strand_id
1 'polypeptide(L)'
;MSPRIAVISSLILSALLPAIAENQIREWGGAPVQDYNIYQEEQEIEILAPGVYKFQALEFQAGTASGLGVIDRISFPFPIAGDVEITVARDPNEVANPSDPNQHYGVRLFKYMPATANAAVTLREFRVSEDVAGIGPVVADLCGGAVHIGGDILDDFEAGGLRGDFRCRLVRERLRLTGVETVAVRIDGLAAFGGSGDQVYIEGLSGGTLSIGDMAPTSSVRVVGSPANVEFAQTNGSPGTMYGKLTVQGDVGAISVARSILSFSGQVHILEGNLGIFYSAQSFLGELHVEGNLLGFSHAGDDSDAMAGSIYVGGDLTGSVLLQGADRPQVRTDIDIQGDLKAQVTTMGLGALHVGGDFIGSIVDYSDYVIDRPIEIDGDMIGGFESWGYLCTVGPCSGAGLIRIKGGFGATAHILLGYRVYNTGWLCIDWDGYDPGDRWENGAFVRFRFEGETITGNRPDLRIYEVTRCKGDMDNDGDVDFDDIDPFVAALEPGTTYDQTWFGLSGSRVFHGDFTGDGYVTFDDLDPFVARLGYCSPDGGYLEEEGGGEGEGDGDGDGGMMMNAGGPEDQAAALAAQLRASVSAERMDTLIDAVTALAANPPDGSTIPWDLVLVELGQ
;
A
#
# COMPACT_ATOMS: atom_id res chain seq x y z
N MET A 1 34.92 -50.03 -85.22
CA MET A 1 34.35 -50.73 -84.04
C MET A 1 34.83 -50.00 -82.79
N SER A 2 33.90 -49.39 -82.06
CA SER A 2 34.14 -48.67 -80.79
C SER A 2 34.07 -49.67 -79.61
N PRO A 3 34.75 -49.42 -78.48
CA PRO A 3 33.98 -48.97 -77.32
C PRO A 3 34.64 -47.91 -76.42
N ARG A 4 33.83 -46.90 -76.09
CA ARG A 4 33.56 -46.26 -74.79
C ARG A 4 34.57 -46.47 -73.64
N ILE A 5 35.28 -45.39 -73.30
CA ILE A 5 35.81 -45.12 -71.96
C ILE A 5 34.65 -44.56 -71.12
N ALA A 6 34.20 -45.34 -70.14
CA ALA A 6 33.19 -44.91 -69.18
C ALA A 6 33.86 -44.23 -67.98
N VAL A 7 33.47 -42.98 -67.77
CA VAL A 7 33.68 -42.18 -66.56
C VAL A 7 32.87 -42.81 -65.43
N ILE A 8 33.52 -43.44 -64.44
CA ILE A 8 32.97 -43.67 -63.10
C ILE A 8 34.12 -43.67 -62.10
N SER A 9 34.26 -42.58 -61.32
CA SER A 9 34.58 -42.62 -59.88
C SER A 9 34.87 -41.21 -59.33
N SER A 10 33.82 -40.41 -59.20
CA SER A 10 33.75 -39.27 -58.27
C SER A 10 32.52 -39.38 -57.35
N LEU A 11 31.79 -40.49 -57.41
CA LEU A 11 30.49 -40.66 -56.74
C LEU A 11 30.50 -41.68 -55.59
N ILE A 12 31.67 -42.24 -55.23
CA ILE A 12 31.80 -43.22 -54.13
C ILE A 12 32.59 -42.67 -52.95
N LEU A 13 33.30 -41.54 -53.08
CA LEU A 13 34.07 -40.96 -51.95
C LEU A 13 33.23 -40.07 -51.03
N SER A 14 32.00 -39.72 -51.41
CA SER A 14 31.06 -38.94 -50.57
C SER A 14 30.17 -39.81 -49.67
N ALA A 15 30.25 -41.15 -49.77
CA ALA A 15 29.43 -42.09 -48.99
C ALA A 15 30.16 -42.70 -47.76
N LEU A 16 31.39 -42.25 -47.47
CA LEU A 16 32.21 -42.75 -46.36
C LEU A 16 32.80 -41.66 -45.45
N LEU A 17 32.42 -40.39 -45.68
CA LEU A 17 32.66 -39.38 -44.65
C LEU A 17 31.60 -39.60 -43.57
N PRO A 18 31.97 -39.88 -42.31
CA PRO A 18 31.00 -39.91 -41.23
C PRO A 18 30.21 -38.59 -41.30
N ALA A 19 28.89 -38.68 -41.21
CA ALA A 19 28.04 -37.50 -41.07
C ALA A 19 28.68 -36.64 -39.99
N ILE A 20 29.20 -35.48 -40.39
CA ILE A 20 29.92 -34.61 -39.47
C ILE A 20 28.83 -34.09 -38.53
N ALA A 21 28.85 -34.55 -37.28
CA ALA A 21 27.87 -34.17 -36.28
C ALA A 21 27.74 -32.63 -36.25
N GLU A 22 26.50 -32.13 -36.31
CA GLU A 22 26.15 -30.72 -36.52
C GLU A 22 26.47 -29.80 -35.32
N ASN A 23 27.22 -30.28 -34.33
CA ASN A 23 27.61 -29.52 -33.15
C ASN A 23 28.84 -30.18 -32.50
N GLN A 24 29.91 -29.42 -32.26
CA GLN A 24 31.13 -29.99 -31.65
C GLN A 24 31.42 -29.35 -30.29
N ILE A 25 31.32 -30.15 -29.24
CA ILE A 25 31.69 -29.75 -27.87
C ILE A 25 33.19 -30.03 -27.67
N ARG A 26 33.95 -29.07 -27.14
CA ARG A 26 35.39 -29.23 -26.86
C ARG A 26 35.74 -28.63 -25.50
N GLU A 27 36.61 -29.32 -24.77
CA GLU A 27 37.29 -28.74 -23.61
C GLU A 27 38.47 -27.88 -24.10
N TRP A 28 38.64 -26.71 -23.51
CA TRP A 28 39.69 -25.75 -23.88
C TRP A 28 40.41 -25.12 -22.67
N GLY A 29 39.99 -25.47 -21.45
CA GLY A 29 40.59 -25.01 -20.20
C GLY A 29 41.82 -25.80 -19.78
N GLY A 30 42.14 -26.90 -20.46
CA GLY A 30 43.25 -27.77 -20.11
C GLY A 30 42.94 -28.71 -18.95
N ALA A 31 41.65 -28.99 -18.70
CA ALA A 31 41.25 -30.02 -17.76
C ALA A 31 41.82 -31.39 -18.20
N PRO A 32 42.29 -32.24 -17.26
CA PRO A 32 42.78 -33.56 -17.63
C PRO A 32 41.69 -34.40 -18.31
N VAL A 33 42.04 -35.06 -19.43
CA VAL A 33 41.06 -35.78 -20.28
C VAL A 33 40.36 -36.93 -19.54
N GLN A 34 40.94 -37.46 -18.47
CA GLN A 34 40.31 -38.48 -17.64
C GLN A 34 39.28 -37.94 -16.63
N ASP A 35 39.17 -36.61 -16.50
CA ASP A 35 38.33 -35.94 -15.51
C ASP A 35 36.96 -35.55 -16.09
N TYR A 36 36.71 -35.81 -17.37
CA TYR A 36 35.43 -35.54 -18.03
C TYR A 36 35.20 -36.48 -19.23
N ASN A 37 33.94 -36.73 -19.58
CA ASN A 37 33.54 -37.34 -20.86
C ASN A 37 32.75 -36.32 -21.69
N ILE A 38 32.92 -36.34 -23.02
CA ILE A 38 32.09 -35.56 -23.97
C ILE A 38 31.40 -36.54 -24.92
N TYR A 39 30.07 -36.56 -24.88
CA TYR A 39 29.19 -37.34 -25.74
C TYR A 39 28.62 -36.43 -26.83
N GLN A 40 29.25 -36.42 -28.00
CA GLN A 40 28.95 -35.46 -29.06
C GLN A 40 27.55 -35.62 -29.66
N GLU A 41 27.08 -36.86 -29.81
CA GLU A 41 25.78 -37.15 -30.43
C GLU A 41 24.63 -36.71 -29.51
N GLU A 42 24.81 -36.91 -28.21
CA GLU A 42 23.89 -36.53 -27.14
C GLU A 42 24.08 -35.09 -26.65
N GLN A 43 25.14 -34.42 -27.11
CA GLN A 43 25.53 -33.08 -26.66
C GLN A 43 25.70 -33.00 -25.14
N GLU A 44 26.24 -34.07 -24.54
CA GLU A 44 26.40 -34.23 -23.10
C GLU A 44 27.87 -34.16 -22.65
N ILE A 45 28.08 -33.63 -21.44
CA ILE A 45 29.34 -33.64 -20.72
C ILE A 45 29.14 -34.34 -19.38
N GLU A 46 29.95 -35.34 -19.05
CA GLU A 46 30.05 -35.86 -17.69
C GLU A 46 31.31 -35.29 -17.02
N ILE A 47 31.18 -34.76 -15.80
CA ILE A 47 32.32 -34.36 -14.96
C ILE A 47 32.62 -35.51 -13.99
N LEU A 48 33.87 -35.94 -13.95
CA LEU A 48 34.32 -37.14 -13.22
C LEU A 48 35.25 -36.83 -12.04
N ALA A 49 35.73 -35.60 -11.90
CA ALA A 49 36.62 -35.18 -10.82
C ALA A 49 36.33 -33.72 -10.40
N PRO A 50 36.85 -33.24 -9.26
CA PRO A 50 36.82 -31.82 -8.95
C PRO A 50 37.84 -31.09 -9.81
N GLY A 51 37.56 -29.83 -10.19
CA GLY A 51 38.44 -29.08 -11.08
C GLY A 51 37.79 -27.86 -11.72
N VAL A 52 38.57 -27.18 -12.56
CA VAL A 52 38.12 -26.08 -13.39
C VAL A 52 38.00 -26.58 -14.82
N TYR A 53 36.80 -26.55 -15.36
CA TYR A 53 36.47 -27.05 -16.69
C TYR A 53 36.00 -25.91 -17.55
N LYS A 54 36.53 -25.81 -18.78
CA LYS A 54 36.05 -24.81 -19.74
C LYS A 54 35.66 -25.52 -21.02
N PHE A 55 34.39 -25.40 -21.39
CA PHE A 55 33.83 -26.02 -22.57
C PHE A 55 33.40 -24.96 -23.58
N GLN A 56 33.47 -25.35 -24.85
CA GLN A 56 33.00 -24.60 -26.01
C GLN A 56 32.12 -25.52 -26.83
N ALA A 57 30.95 -25.05 -27.25
CA ALA A 57 30.13 -25.71 -28.27
C ALA A 57 30.26 -24.93 -29.57
N LEU A 58 30.82 -25.56 -30.60
CA LEU A 58 31.09 -24.94 -31.89
C LEU A 58 29.94 -25.24 -32.85
N GLU A 59 29.40 -24.20 -33.47
CA GLU A 59 28.50 -24.31 -34.61
C GLU A 59 29.24 -24.93 -35.81
N PHE A 60 28.64 -25.92 -36.48
CA PHE A 60 29.19 -26.46 -37.72
C PHE A 60 28.32 -26.08 -38.94
N GLN A 61 28.95 -25.30 -39.84
CA GLN A 61 28.46 -24.76 -41.12
C GLN A 61 27.64 -23.47 -41.08
N ALA A 62 28.29 -22.39 -41.55
CA ALA A 62 27.64 -21.16 -41.99
C ALA A 62 26.57 -21.46 -43.06
N GLY A 63 25.29 -21.41 -42.69
CA GLY A 63 24.18 -21.44 -43.66
C GLY A 63 22.90 -22.19 -43.26
N THR A 64 22.86 -22.90 -42.12
CA THR A 64 21.61 -23.50 -41.61
C THR A 64 20.98 -22.56 -40.59
N ALA A 65 19.69 -22.24 -40.77
CA ALA A 65 18.97 -21.22 -39.98
C ALA A 65 18.74 -21.59 -38.50
N SER A 66 19.30 -22.71 -38.01
CA SER A 66 19.18 -23.19 -36.63
C SER A 66 20.53 -23.48 -35.97
N GLY A 67 21.65 -23.06 -36.58
CA GLY A 67 23.02 -23.40 -36.16
C GLY A 67 23.45 -22.76 -34.85
N LEU A 68 23.04 -23.33 -33.72
CA LEU A 68 23.56 -22.95 -32.40
C LEU A 68 24.48 -24.06 -31.90
N GLY A 69 25.66 -23.69 -31.40
CA GLY A 69 26.51 -24.57 -30.62
C GLY A 69 25.81 -24.89 -29.30
N VAL A 70 25.37 -26.12 -29.11
CA VAL A 70 24.54 -26.53 -27.98
C VAL A 70 25.29 -27.46 -27.03
N ILE A 71 25.14 -27.25 -25.73
CA ILE A 71 25.34 -28.31 -24.74
C ILE A 71 23.94 -28.62 -24.20
N ASP A 72 23.50 -29.87 -24.32
CA ASP A 72 22.17 -30.33 -23.90
C ASP A 72 22.17 -30.83 -22.45
N ARG A 73 23.32 -31.36 -21.98
CA ARG A 73 23.43 -31.88 -20.63
C ARG A 73 24.85 -31.76 -20.08
N ILE A 74 24.96 -31.36 -18.81
CA ILE A 74 26.17 -31.55 -18.01
C ILE A 74 25.77 -32.36 -16.78
N SER A 75 26.42 -33.49 -16.55
CA SER A 75 26.05 -34.47 -15.52
C SER A 75 27.25 -34.83 -14.64
N PHE A 76 26.94 -35.31 -13.43
CA PHE A 76 27.91 -35.77 -12.44
C PHE A 76 27.52 -37.21 -12.07
N PRO A 77 28.10 -38.23 -12.72
CA PRO A 77 27.63 -39.61 -12.58
C PRO A 77 27.85 -40.20 -11.18
N PHE A 78 28.66 -39.54 -10.34
CA PHE A 78 28.89 -39.91 -8.95
C PHE A 78 29.22 -38.66 -8.09
N PRO A 79 29.11 -38.75 -6.76
CA PRO A 79 29.49 -37.65 -5.89
C PRO A 79 30.99 -37.32 -5.99
N ILE A 80 31.30 -36.03 -6.19
CA ILE A 80 32.64 -35.49 -6.38
C ILE A 80 32.98 -34.58 -5.20
N ALA A 81 33.90 -35.02 -4.33
CA ALA A 81 34.38 -34.19 -3.24
C ALA A 81 35.35 -33.10 -3.74
N GLY A 82 34.93 -31.84 -3.67
CA GLY A 82 35.75 -30.67 -4.02
C GLY A 82 34.97 -29.63 -4.82
N ASP A 83 35.67 -28.56 -5.19
CA ASP A 83 35.11 -27.48 -6.00
C ASP A 83 35.09 -27.88 -7.48
N VAL A 84 33.96 -27.68 -8.13
CA VAL A 84 33.86 -27.71 -9.60
C VAL A 84 33.54 -26.29 -10.07
N GLU A 85 34.33 -25.80 -11.01
CA GLU A 85 34.08 -24.56 -11.75
C GLU A 85 33.86 -24.92 -13.22
N ILE A 86 32.69 -24.58 -13.79
CA ILE A 86 32.41 -24.84 -15.20
C ILE A 86 32.23 -23.49 -15.90
N THR A 87 33.01 -23.24 -16.94
CA THR A 87 32.81 -22.12 -17.84
C THR A 87 32.35 -22.63 -19.20
N VAL A 88 31.17 -22.21 -19.66
CA VAL A 88 30.77 -22.39 -21.06
C VAL A 88 30.91 -21.04 -21.78
N ALA A 89 31.72 -21.00 -22.83
CA ALA A 89 32.01 -19.79 -23.59
C ALA A 89 31.97 -20.02 -25.09
N ARG A 90 31.83 -18.94 -25.87
CA ARG A 90 31.98 -18.95 -27.33
C ARG A 90 33.43 -19.16 -27.75
N ASP A 91 33.65 -19.60 -28.99
CA ASP A 91 34.97 -19.48 -29.62
C ASP A 91 35.33 -17.98 -29.73
N PRO A 92 36.42 -17.51 -29.09
CA PRO A 92 36.81 -16.11 -29.15
C PRO A 92 37.17 -15.64 -30.58
N ASN A 93 37.37 -16.56 -31.53
CA ASN A 93 37.66 -16.22 -32.93
C ASN A 93 36.41 -16.03 -33.79
N GLU A 94 35.23 -16.35 -33.26
CA GLU A 94 33.97 -16.23 -33.98
C GLU A 94 33.41 -14.81 -33.82
N VAL A 95 33.42 -14.03 -34.90
CA VAL A 95 32.93 -12.65 -34.89
C VAL A 95 31.41 -12.69 -34.80
N ALA A 96 30.82 -12.16 -33.73
CA ALA A 96 29.37 -11.95 -33.66
C ALA A 96 28.94 -11.14 -34.88
N ASN A 97 27.92 -11.57 -35.63
CA ASN A 97 27.40 -10.73 -36.70
C ASN A 97 26.61 -9.58 -36.06
N PRO A 98 27.12 -8.34 -36.05
CA PRO A 98 26.48 -7.26 -35.32
C PRO A 98 25.12 -6.84 -35.94
N SER A 99 24.77 -7.33 -37.13
CA SER A 99 23.53 -6.98 -37.81
C SER A 99 22.34 -7.90 -37.52
N ASP A 100 22.54 -9.03 -36.84
CA ASP A 100 21.45 -9.95 -36.48
C ASP A 100 21.23 -9.95 -34.96
N PRO A 101 20.29 -9.14 -34.44
CA PRO A 101 19.99 -9.10 -33.00
C PRO A 101 19.41 -10.41 -32.46
N ASN A 102 19.06 -11.37 -33.34
CA ASN A 102 18.55 -12.69 -32.96
C ASN A 102 19.62 -13.79 -33.02
N GLN A 103 20.89 -13.49 -33.35
CA GLN A 103 21.99 -14.43 -33.16
C GLN A 103 22.30 -14.59 -31.67
N HIS A 104 21.47 -15.36 -30.99
CA HIS A 104 21.65 -15.78 -29.61
C HIS A 104 22.49 -17.05 -29.58
N TYR A 105 23.79 -16.92 -29.33
CA TYR A 105 24.68 -18.05 -29.11
C TYR A 105 24.56 -18.51 -27.65
N GLY A 106 23.96 -19.67 -27.39
CA GLY A 106 23.63 -20.06 -26.02
C GLY A 106 23.59 -21.57 -25.77
N VAL A 107 23.81 -21.93 -24.50
CA VAL A 107 23.62 -23.29 -23.99
C VAL A 107 22.12 -23.60 -23.99
N ARG A 108 21.72 -24.68 -24.68
CA ARG A 108 20.31 -25.02 -24.93
C ARG A 108 19.60 -25.55 -23.71
N LEU A 109 20.27 -26.42 -22.96
CA LEU A 109 19.68 -27.14 -21.85
C LEU A 109 20.80 -27.48 -20.87
N PHE A 110 20.64 -27.12 -19.61
CA PHE A 110 21.39 -27.71 -18.53
C PHE A 110 20.37 -28.48 -17.71
N LYS A 111 20.32 -29.80 -17.88
CA LYS A 111 19.48 -30.67 -17.07
C LYS A 111 20.37 -31.52 -16.17
N TYR A 112 20.57 -31.06 -14.94
CA TYR A 112 21.13 -31.88 -13.88
C TYR A 112 20.01 -32.69 -13.21
N MET A 113 20.19 -34.01 -13.02
CA MET A 113 19.56 -34.84 -11.95
C MET A 113 19.92 -36.33 -12.14
N PRO A 114 19.97 -37.17 -11.06
CA PRO A 114 19.25 -37.02 -9.80
C PRO A 114 20.10 -36.98 -8.52
N ALA A 115 19.55 -36.25 -7.55
CA ALA A 115 19.83 -36.36 -6.12
C ALA A 115 19.60 -37.80 -5.63
N THR A 116 20.63 -38.64 -5.70
CA THR A 116 20.70 -39.81 -4.82
C THR A 116 21.30 -39.38 -3.48
N ALA A 117 20.51 -38.61 -2.71
CA ALA A 117 20.52 -38.40 -1.26
C ALA A 117 21.84 -38.29 -0.44
N ASN A 118 23.04 -38.29 -1.02
CA ASN A 118 24.31 -38.35 -0.28
C ASN A 118 25.34 -37.34 -0.82
N ALA A 119 25.08 -36.06 -0.53
CA ALA A 119 25.99 -35.11 0.13
C ALA A 119 27.52 -35.14 -0.13
N ALA A 120 28.03 -35.21 -1.37
CA ALA A 120 29.48 -34.99 -1.58
C ALA A 120 29.89 -34.00 -2.67
N VAL A 121 29.01 -33.55 -3.58
CA VAL A 121 29.35 -32.49 -4.55
C VAL A 121 28.97 -31.13 -4.00
N THR A 122 29.93 -30.22 -3.90
CA THR A 122 29.67 -28.80 -3.68
C THR A 122 30.11 -28.07 -4.95
N LEU A 123 29.18 -27.85 -5.89
CA LEU A 123 29.47 -27.02 -7.05
C LEU A 123 29.79 -25.60 -6.56
N ARG A 124 31.03 -25.14 -6.73
CA ARG A 124 31.48 -23.86 -6.15
C ARG A 124 31.10 -22.67 -7.02
N GLU A 125 31.26 -22.80 -8.33
CA GLU A 125 30.88 -21.76 -9.28
C GLU A 125 30.46 -22.39 -10.60
N PHE A 126 29.34 -21.95 -11.15
CA PHE A 126 28.91 -22.27 -12.49
C PHE A 126 28.86 -20.97 -13.28
N ARG A 127 29.59 -20.89 -14.39
CA ARG A 127 29.66 -19.70 -15.22
C ARG A 127 29.27 -20.04 -16.66
N VAL A 128 28.29 -19.33 -17.20
CA VAL A 128 28.03 -19.29 -18.64
C VAL A 128 28.36 -17.87 -19.07
N SER A 129 29.26 -17.67 -20.04
CA SER A 129 29.64 -16.31 -20.43
C SER A 129 28.60 -15.60 -21.30
N GLU A 130 27.69 -16.36 -21.91
CA GLU A 130 26.70 -15.90 -22.89
C GLU A 130 25.27 -16.21 -22.42
N ASP A 131 24.32 -16.17 -23.37
CA ASP A 131 22.90 -16.47 -23.15
C ASP A 131 22.68 -17.97 -22.81
N VAL A 132 21.61 -18.26 -22.07
CA VAL A 132 21.16 -19.61 -21.72
C VAL A 132 19.68 -19.80 -22.07
N ALA A 133 19.26 -21.07 -22.18
CA ALA A 133 17.86 -21.47 -22.35
C ALA A 133 17.24 -20.97 -23.67
N GLY A 134 17.93 -21.08 -24.80
CA GLY A 134 17.34 -20.68 -26.09
C GLY A 134 16.26 -21.62 -26.64
N ILE A 135 16.17 -22.86 -26.13
CA ILE A 135 15.28 -23.92 -26.64
C ILE A 135 14.91 -24.89 -25.50
N GLY A 136 14.19 -24.42 -24.48
CA GLY A 136 13.61 -25.23 -23.41
C GLY A 136 14.14 -24.92 -21.99
N PRO A 137 13.46 -25.47 -20.96
CA PRO A 137 13.70 -25.13 -19.57
C PRO A 137 15.04 -25.67 -19.05
N VAL A 138 15.86 -24.80 -18.47
CA VAL A 138 17.09 -25.19 -17.75
C VAL A 138 16.74 -25.57 -16.32
N VAL A 139 17.28 -26.67 -15.77
CA VAL A 139 17.11 -27.08 -14.37
C VAL A 139 18.45 -27.45 -13.74
N ALA A 140 18.86 -26.68 -12.73
CA ALA A 140 20.10 -26.86 -11.97
C ALA A 140 19.81 -27.12 -10.48
N ASP A 141 19.67 -28.38 -10.07
CA ASP A 141 19.49 -28.71 -8.65
C ASP A 141 20.82 -28.73 -7.86
N LEU A 142 20.79 -28.22 -6.63
CA LEU A 142 21.86 -28.25 -5.61
C LEU A 142 23.15 -27.53 -6.01
N CYS A 143 23.04 -26.29 -6.48
CA CYS A 143 24.20 -25.41 -6.69
C CYS A 143 24.74 -24.89 -5.35
N GLY A 144 25.62 -25.64 -4.68
CA GLY A 144 26.24 -25.23 -3.40
C GLY A 144 27.13 -23.97 -3.44
N GLY A 145 27.15 -23.23 -4.55
CA GLY A 145 28.02 -22.09 -4.82
C GLY A 145 27.37 -21.11 -5.79
N ALA A 146 28.17 -20.28 -6.47
CA ALA A 146 27.66 -19.20 -7.31
C ALA A 146 27.21 -19.68 -8.71
N VAL A 147 26.22 -19.02 -9.29
CA VAL A 147 25.75 -19.22 -10.67
C VAL A 147 25.81 -17.88 -11.38
N HIS A 148 26.67 -17.77 -12.39
CA HIS A 148 26.93 -16.56 -13.15
C HIS A 148 26.60 -16.78 -14.63
N ILE A 149 25.54 -16.15 -15.11
CA ILE A 149 25.15 -16.10 -16.52
C ILE A 149 25.52 -14.72 -17.05
N GLY A 150 26.48 -14.65 -17.97
CA GLY A 150 26.97 -13.42 -18.56
C GLY A 150 26.00 -12.80 -19.56
N GLY A 151 25.15 -13.63 -20.19
CA GLY A 151 24.10 -13.21 -21.10
C GLY A 151 22.69 -13.28 -20.53
N ASP A 152 21.72 -13.43 -21.43
CA ASP A 152 20.29 -13.49 -21.17
C ASP A 152 19.81 -14.91 -20.85
N ILE A 153 18.80 -15.02 -20.01
CA ILE A 153 17.99 -16.23 -19.85
C ILE A 153 16.81 -16.10 -20.82
N LEU A 154 16.80 -16.92 -21.87
CA LEU A 154 15.90 -16.78 -23.01
C LEU A 154 14.58 -17.57 -22.90
N ASP A 155 14.50 -18.54 -21.97
CA ASP A 155 13.36 -19.45 -21.69
C ASP A 155 13.39 -19.76 -20.18
N ASP A 156 12.52 -20.64 -19.69
CA ASP A 156 12.44 -21.08 -18.29
C ASP A 156 13.82 -21.51 -17.73
N PHE A 157 14.22 -20.98 -16.58
CA PHE A 157 15.43 -21.38 -15.85
C PHE A 157 15.08 -21.67 -14.40
N GLU A 158 15.35 -22.88 -13.93
CA GLU A 158 15.17 -23.29 -12.56
C GLU A 158 16.54 -23.63 -11.93
N ALA A 159 16.83 -23.12 -10.73
CA ALA A 159 17.96 -23.56 -9.92
C ALA A 159 17.55 -23.80 -8.47
N GLY A 160 17.98 -24.91 -7.90
CA GLY A 160 17.67 -25.33 -6.53
C GLY A 160 18.90 -25.39 -5.63
N GLY A 161 18.70 -25.21 -4.32
CA GLY A 161 19.74 -25.36 -3.29
C GLY A 161 20.92 -24.41 -3.48
N LEU A 162 20.66 -23.20 -3.96
CA LEU A 162 21.67 -22.20 -4.26
C LEU A 162 22.25 -21.64 -2.96
N ARG A 163 23.57 -21.72 -2.76
CA ARG A 163 24.27 -21.15 -1.57
C ARG A 163 25.23 -20.00 -1.87
N GLY A 164 25.56 -19.76 -3.13
CA GLY A 164 26.38 -18.63 -3.57
C GLY A 164 25.60 -17.63 -4.42
N ASP A 165 26.28 -16.64 -4.98
CA ASP A 165 25.61 -15.57 -5.72
C ASP A 165 24.94 -16.07 -7.00
N PHE A 166 23.73 -15.61 -7.29
CA PHE A 166 23.14 -15.73 -8.62
C PHE A 166 23.35 -14.43 -9.39
N ARG A 167 23.79 -14.50 -10.64
CA ARG A 167 23.85 -13.34 -11.52
C ARG A 167 23.39 -13.67 -12.94
N CYS A 168 22.53 -12.85 -13.51
CA CYS A 168 22.22 -12.87 -14.94
C CYS A 168 22.04 -11.46 -15.52
N ARG A 169 22.21 -11.30 -16.84
CA ARG A 169 22.00 -10.00 -17.51
C ARG A 169 20.53 -9.66 -17.66
N LEU A 170 19.74 -10.61 -18.18
CA LEU A 170 18.31 -10.43 -18.47
C LEU A 170 17.58 -11.73 -18.22
N VAL A 171 16.32 -11.67 -17.78
CA VAL A 171 15.39 -12.80 -17.86
C VAL A 171 14.28 -12.43 -18.84
N ARG A 172 14.03 -13.30 -19.83
CA ARG A 172 12.98 -13.11 -20.85
C ARG A 172 11.71 -13.90 -20.61
N GLU A 173 11.77 -15.01 -19.88
CA GLU A 173 10.60 -15.83 -19.52
C GLU A 173 10.55 -16.06 -17.99
N ARG A 174 10.66 -17.30 -17.51
CA ARG A 174 10.61 -17.62 -16.07
C ARG A 174 12.00 -17.85 -15.49
N LEU A 175 12.25 -17.29 -14.32
CA LEU A 175 13.40 -17.67 -13.48
C LEU A 175 12.86 -18.21 -12.15
N ARG A 176 13.13 -19.47 -11.82
CA ARG A 176 12.76 -20.10 -10.56
C ARG A 176 13.99 -20.45 -9.74
N LEU A 177 14.26 -19.73 -8.66
CA LEU A 177 15.31 -20.08 -7.71
C LEU A 177 14.65 -20.71 -6.47
N THR A 178 15.12 -21.85 -5.99
CA THR A 178 14.58 -22.53 -4.80
C THR A 178 15.69 -22.88 -3.79
N GLY A 179 15.38 -22.85 -2.49
CA GLY A 179 16.37 -23.17 -1.44
C GLY A 179 17.56 -22.23 -1.45
N VAL A 180 17.30 -20.93 -1.64
CA VAL A 180 18.30 -19.88 -1.84
C VAL A 180 18.88 -19.43 -0.48
N GLU A 181 19.96 -20.05 -0.05
CA GLU A 181 20.76 -19.63 1.13
C GLU A 181 21.90 -18.69 0.70
N THR A 182 21.63 -17.72 -0.17
CA THR A 182 22.68 -16.97 -0.87
C THR A 182 23.01 -15.63 -0.23
N VAL A 183 24.18 -15.09 -0.59
CA VAL A 183 24.58 -13.74 -0.19
C VAL A 183 23.92 -12.70 -1.10
N ALA A 184 23.85 -12.95 -2.41
CA ALA A 184 23.16 -12.06 -3.34
C ALA A 184 22.46 -12.78 -4.52
N VAL A 185 21.36 -12.20 -4.99
CA VAL A 185 20.74 -12.53 -6.29
C VAL A 185 20.74 -11.25 -7.10
N ARG A 186 21.36 -11.23 -8.28
CA ARG A 186 21.46 -10.05 -9.14
C ARG A 186 20.92 -10.32 -10.53
N ILE A 187 19.93 -9.54 -10.95
CA ILE A 187 19.32 -9.60 -12.27
C ILE A 187 19.46 -8.21 -12.87
N ASP A 188 20.33 -8.03 -13.88
CA ASP A 188 20.60 -6.70 -14.44
C ASP A 188 19.42 -6.13 -15.29
N GLY A 189 18.41 -6.94 -15.62
CA GLY A 189 17.21 -6.46 -16.30
C GLY A 189 16.10 -7.51 -16.41
N LEU A 190 14.86 -7.03 -16.55
CA LEU A 190 13.66 -7.82 -16.82
C LEU A 190 12.92 -7.17 -17.99
N ALA A 191 13.00 -7.81 -19.16
CA ALA A 191 12.34 -7.33 -20.37
C ALA A 191 10.93 -7.88 -20.46
N ALA A 192 9.98 -7.06 -20.91
CA ALA A 192 8.66 -7.54 -21.30
C ALA A 192 8.77 -8.28 -22.64
N PHE A 193 8.49 -9.57 -22.67
CA PHE A 193 8.22 -10.27 -23.92
C PHE A 193 6.71 -10.45 -24.10
N GLY A 194 6.23 -10.40 -25.35
CA GLY A 194 4.80 -10.35 -25.70
C GLY A 194 3.96 -11.61 -25.36
N GLY A 195 4.39 -12.43 -24.41
CA GLY A 195 3.70 -13.59 -23.86
C GLY A 195 3.25 -13.33 -22.42
N SER A 196 2.18 -13.98 -21.99
CA SER A 196 1.54 -13.74 -20.70
C SER A 196 2.41 -14.15 -19.50
N GLY A 197 3.10 -13.18 -18.91
CA GLY A 197 3.51 -13.20 -17.51
C GLY A 197 4.95 -13.64 -17.25
N ASP A 198 5.89 -12.71 -17.47
CA ASP A 198 7.27 -12.86 -17.00
C ASP A 198 7.26 -12.86 -15.46
N GLN A 199 7.63 -14.01 -14.88
CA GLN A 199 7.63 -14.28 -13.44
C GLN A 199 9.03 -14.74 -13.02
N VAL A 200 9.79 -13.84 -12.37
CA VAL A 200 10.91 -14.27 -11.54
C VAL A 200 10.31 -14.75 -10.22
N TYR A 201 10.54 -16.01 -9.87
CA TYR A 201 10.10 -16.63 -8.63
C TYR A 201 11.32 -17.08 -7.83
N ILE A 202 11.52 -16.52 -6.65
CA ILE A 202 12.63 -16.83 -5.75
C ILE A 202 12.06 -17.38 -4.46
N GLU A 203 12.40 -18.61 -4.09
CA GLU A 203 11.90 -19.29 -2.91
C GLU A 203 13.05 -19.63 -1.95
N GLY A 204 12.86 -19.30 -0.68
CA GLY A 204 13.80 -19.57 0.41
C GLY A 204 14.89 -18.52 0.58
N LEU A 205 14.82 -17.36 -0.09
CA LEU A 205 15.79 -16.27 0.10
C LEU A 205 15.70 -15.74 1.54
N SER A 206 16.64 -16.11 2.40
CA SER A 206 16.69 -15.67 3.79
C SER A 206 17.97 -14.87 4.03
N GLY A 207 17.82 -13.57 4.32
CA GLY A 207 18.93 -12.63 4.33
C GLY A 207 19.40 -12.23 2.93
N GLY A 208 20.63 -11.73 2.83
CA GLY A 208 21.26 -11.34 1.56
C GLY A 208 20.63 -10.13 0.85
N THR A 209 21.14 -9.81 -0.34
CA THR A 209 20.67 -8.72 -1.18
C THR A 209 20.07 -9.24 -2.49
N LEU A 210 18.81 -8.89 -2.78
CA LEU A 210 18.20 -9.06 -4.09
C LEU A 210 18.38 -7.77 -4.91
N SER A 211 19.27 -7.78 -5.89
CA SER A 211 19.48 -6.67 -6.82
C SER A 211 18.72 -6.90 -8.12
N ILE A 212 17.79 -6.02 -8.44
CA ILE A 212 16.98 -6.06 -9.67
C ILE A 212 17.29 -4.80 -10.48
N GLY A 213 17.59 -4.98 -11.77
CA GLY A 213 17.79 -3.88 -12.70
C GLY A 213 16.49 -3.29 -13.19
N ASP A 214 16.47 -2.86 -14.45
CA ASP A 214 15.28 -2.29 -15.08
C ASP A 214 14.14 -3.32 -15.16
N MET A 215 12.94 -2.93 -14.74
CA MET A 215 11.73 -3.74 -14.82
C MET A 215 10.73 -3.13 -15.79
N ALA A 216 10.37 -3.87 -16.84
CA ALA A 216 9.29 -3.46 -17.73
C ALA A 216 7.92 -3.45 -17.00
N PRO A 217 6.92 -2.68 -17.49
CA PRO A 217 5.63 -2.53 -16.81
C PRO A 217 4.85 -3.82 -16.56
N THR A 218 5.06 -4.84 -17.39
CA THR A 218 4.36 -6.14 -17.27
C THR A 218 5.17 -7.18 -16.49
N SER A 219 6.42 -6.88 -16.10
CA SER A 219 7.29 -7.81 -15.41
C SER A 219 6.89 -7.96 -13.94
N SER A 220 7.00 -9.18 -13.42
CA SER A 220 6.74 -9.46 -12.01
C SER A 220 7.85 -10.28 -11.36
N VAL A 221 8.20 -9.91 -10.13
CA VAL A 221 9.14 -10.64 -9.28
C VAL A 221 8.39 -11.06 -8.02
N ARG A 222 8.34 -12.36 -7.76
CA ARG A 222 7.81 -12.93 -6.52
C ARG A 222 8.95 -13.54 -5.73
N VAL A 223 9.08 -13.14 -4.48
CA VAL A 223 10.03 -13.68 -3.51
C VAL A 223 9.23 -14.32 -2.38
N VAL A 224 9.50 -15.58 -2.06
CA VAL A 224 9.00 -16.26 -0.87
C VAL A 224 10.20 -16.43 0.05
N GLY A 225 10.31 -15.59 1.07
CA GLY A 225 11.49 -15.47 1.90
C GLY A 225 11.63 -14.08 2.53
N SER A 226 12.71 -13.88 3.28
CA SER A 226 12.98 -12.65 4.01
C SER A 226 14.31 -12.02 3.61
N PRO A 227 14.40 -11.32 2.47
CA PRO A 227 15.64 -10.68 2.04
C PRO A 227 16.07 -9.58 3.02
N ALA A 228 17.38 -9.47 3.29
CA ALA A 228 17.88 -8.37 4.11
C ALA A 228 17.79 -7.04 3.35
N ASN A 229 18.10 -7.03 2.06
CA ASN A 229 17.94 -5.86 1.20
C ASN A 229 17.34 -6.24 -0.15
N VAL A 230 16.53 -5.35 -0.72
CA VAL A 230 16.17 -5.35 -2.13
C VAL A 230 16.67 -4.05 -2.75
N GLU A 231 17.52 -4.16 -3.76
CA GLU A 231 18.14 -3.02 -4.42
C GLU A 231 17.68 -2.94 -5.87
N PHE A 232 17.04 -1.83 -6.25
CA PHE A 232 16.79 -1.54 -7.65
C PHE A 232 17.99 -0.80 -8.22
N ALA A 233 18.81 -1.50 -9.01
CA ALA A 233 20.07 -1.02 -9.52
C ALA A 233 19.91 -0.42 -10.92
N GLN A 234 20.56 0.72 -11.17
CA GLN A 234 20.64 1.29 -12.50
C GLN A 234 21.50 0.40 -13.40
N THR A 235 21.00 0.03 -14.57
CA THR A 235 21.82 -0.66 -15.58
C THR A 235 22.16 0.25 -16.75
N ASN A 236 23.45 0.27 -17.11
CA ASN A 236 23.99 0.89 -18.33
C ASN A 236 23.71 2.39 -18.56
N GLY A 237 23.57 3.19 -17.49
CA GLY A 237 23.55 4.65 -17.59
C GLY A 237 22.24 5.26 -18.11
N SER A 238 21.21 4.45 -18.38
CA SER A 238 19.84 4.94 -18.53
C SER A 238 19.24 5.19 -17.16
N PRO A 239 18.36 6.20 -16.98
CA PRO A 239 17.53 6.29 -15.79
C PRO A 239 16.78 4.97 -15.66
N GLY A 240 17.10 4.17 -14.65
CA GLY A 240 16.29 2.98 -14.41
C GLY A 240 14.88 3.42 -14.03
N THR A 241 13.88 2.63 -14.36
CA THR A 241 12.52 2.91 -13.89
C THR A 241 11.90 1.59 -13.51
N MET A 242 11.35 1.52 -12.30
CA MET A 242 10.56 0.37 -11.93
C MET A 242 9.12 0.63 -12.37
N TYR A 243 8.66 -0.11 -13.36
CA TYR A 243 7.25 -0.11 -13.75
C TYR A 243 6.50 -1.39 -13.33
N GLY A 244 7.23 -2.48 -13.10
CA GLY A 244 6.63 -3.79 -12.81
C GLY A 244 6.18 -3.99 -11.37
N LYS A 245 5.93 -5.25 -11.01
CA LYS A 245 5.46 -5.64 -9.67
C LYS A 245 6.50 -6.46 -8.92
N LEU A 246 6.86 -6.05 -7.71
CA LEU A 246 7.57 -6.87 -6.74
C LEU A 246 6.57 -7.35 -5.67
N THR A 247 6.58 -8.64 -5.38
CA THR A 247 5.84 -9.24 -4.26
C THR A 247 6.81 -10.05 -3.41
N VAL A 248 6.94 -9.72 -2.14
CA VAL A 248 7.75 -10.47 -1.17
C VAL A 248 6.80 -11.05 -0.13
N GLN A 249 6.86 -12.36 0.09
CA GLN A 249 6.15 -13.05 1.16
C GLN A 249 7.14 -13.36 2.28
N GLY A 250 7.19 -12.47 3.29
CA GLY A 250 8.15 -12.45 4.39
C GLY A 250 8.74 -11.05 4.65
N ASP A 251 9.54 -10.91 5.70
CA ASP A 251 10.15 -9.63 6.10
C ASP A 251 11.19 -9.11 5.09
N VAL A 252 11.25 -7.79 4.90
CA VAL A 252 12.29 -7.13 4.12
C VAL A 252 13.03 -6.11 4.97
N GLY A 253 14.35 -6.26 5.11
CA GLY A 253 15.14 -5.32 5.92
C GLY A 253 15.18 -3.90 5.32
N ALA A 254 15.51 -3.77 4.04
CA ALA A 254 15.41 -2.49 3.34
C ALA A 254 15.10 -2.68 1.86
N ILE A 255 14.39 -1.72 1.26
CA ILE A 255 14.28 -1.55 -0.17
C ILE A 255 14.99 -0.25 -0.53
N SER A 256 15.94 -0.31 -1.46
CA SER A 256 16.65 0.85 -1.95
C SER A 256 16.52 0.96 -3.46
N VAL A 257 15.94 2.06 -3.92
CA VAL A 257 15.93 2.44 -5.32
C VAL A 257 17.15 3.35 -5.54
N ALA A 258 18.15 2.88 -6.32
CA ALA A 258 19.43 3.56 -6.49
C ALA A 258 19.34 5.07 -6.82
N ARG A 259 20.36 5.81 -6.36
CA ARG A 259 20.40 7.28 -6.22
C ARG A 259 20.39 8.11 -7.52
N SER A 260 20.29 7.49 -8.69
CA SER A 260 20.41 8.16 -9.97
C SER A 260 19.17 7.97 -10.82
N ILE A 261 18.32 9.01 -10.82
CA ILE A 261 17.21 9.22 -11.76
C ILE A 261 16.24 8.04 -11.86
N LEU A 262 15.81 7.50 -10.73
CA LEU A 262 14.84 6.41 -10.70
C LEU A 262 13.46 6.95 -10.32
N SER A 263 12.51 6.83 -11.24
CA SER A 263 11.08 6.93 -10.93
C SER A 263 10.59 5.57 -10.46
N PHE A 264 9.86 5.54 -9.35
CA PHE A 264 9.07 4.40 -8.95
C PHE A 264 7.65 4.57 -9.50
N SER A 265 7.23 3.72 -10.43
CA SER A 265 5.87 3.74 -11.01
C SER A 265 5.21 2.36 -10.98
N GLY A 266 5.83 1.41 -10.27
CA GLY A 266 5.38 0.03 -10.16
C GLY A 266 4.61 -0.24 -8.86
N GLN A 267 4.51 -1.52 -8.52
CA GLN A 267 3.87 -1.98 -7.28
C GLN A 267 4.85 -2.78 -6.44
N VAL A 268 4.93 -2.50 -5.14
CA VAL A 268 5.68 -3.30 -4.16
C VAL A 268 4.70 -3.80 -3.12
N HIS A 269 4.59 -5.12 -3.00
CA HIS A 269 3.75 -5.77 -1.99
C HIS A 269 4.64 -6.59 -1.05
N ILE A 270 4.63 -6.28 0.24
CA ILE A 270 5.25 -7.07 1.29
C ILE A 270 4.11 -7.77 2.05
N LEU A 271 3.94 -9.05 1.76
CA LEU A 271 2.90 -9.91 2.33
C LEU A 271 3.45 -10.63 3.56
N GLU A 272 2.65 -10.72 4.61
CA GLU A 272 2.95 -11.45 5.85
C GLU A 272 4.25 -11.00 6.57
N GLY A 273 4.76 -9.80 6.26
CA GLY A 273 6.08 -9.34 6.72
C GLY A 273 6.17 -7.84 6.96
N ASN A 274 7.24 -7.45 7.64
CA ASN A 274 7.58 -6.06 7.94
C ASN A 274 8.54 -5.52 6.88
N LEU A 275 8.49 -4.20 6.65
CA LEU A 275 9.48 -3.49 5.85
C LEU A 275 10.28 -2.56 6.75
N GLY A 276 11.61 -2.72 6.78
CA GLY A 276 12.46 -1.85 7.58
C GLY A 276 12.54 -0.44 7.02
N ILE A 277 13.22 -0.22 5.89
CA ILE A 277 13.27 1.11 5.27
C ILE A 277 13.08 1.05 3.76
N PHE A 278 12.23 1.92 3.21
CA PHE A 278 12.14 2.14 1.77
C PHE A 278 12.84 3.46 1.38
N TYR A 279 13.82 3.40 0.50
CA TYR A 279 14.49 4.57 -0.06
C TYR A 279 14.13 4.78 -1.53
N SER A 280 13.61 5.96 -1.87
CA SER A 280 13.42 6.41 -3.26
C SER A 280 14.07 7.77 -3.49
N ALA A 281 14.72 7.95 -4.63
CA ALA A 281 15.64 9.06 -4.88
C ALA A 281 15.09 10.18 -5.76
N GLN A 282 13.98 9.98 -6.49
CA GLN A 282 13.42 11.04 -7.35
C GLN A 282 11.91 11.09 -7.39
N SER A 283 11.22 10.15 -8.05
CA SER A 283 9.75 10.18 -8.15
C SER A 283 9.11 8.95 -7.51
N PHE A 284 7.95 9.14 -6.89
CA PHE A 284 7.11 8.08 -6.33
C PHE A 284 5.70 8.21 -6.90
N LEU A 285 5.40 7.40 -7.92
CA LEU A 285 4.15 7.36 -8.67
C LEU A 285 3.43 6.00 -8.56
N GLY A 286 4.04 5.06 -7.85
CA GLY A 286 3.56 3.69 -7.72
C GLY A 286 2.83 3.42 -6.42
N GLU A 287 2.63 2.14 -6.13
CA GLU A 287 1.98 1.66 -4.91
C GLU A 287 3.00 0.92 -4.03
N LEU A 288 3.03 1.26 -2.73
CA LEU A 288 3.71 0.49 -1.71
C LEU A 288 2.66 -0.09 -0.76
N HIS A 289 2.58 -1.42 -0.69
CA HIS A 289 1.67 -2.15 0.18
C HIS A 289 2.50 -3.02 1.13
N VAL A 290 2.37 -2.81 2.43
CA VAL A 290 3.05 -3.60 3.48
C VAL A 290 1.99 -4.15 4.42
N GLU A 291 1.76 -5.46 4.47
CA GLU A 291 0.74 -6.05 5.37
C GLU A 291 1.15 -5.98 6.86
N GLY A 292 2.45 -6.03 7.16
CA GLY A 292 2.98 -5.87 8.52
C GLY A 292 3.33 -4.43 8.88
N ASN A 293 4.35 -4.25 9.72
CA ASN A 293 4.81 -2.92 10.15
C ASN A 293 5.76 -2.30 9.13
N LEU A 294 5.74 -0.96 9.06
CA LEU A 294 6.72 -0.17 8.33
C LEU A 294 7.62 0.57 9.33
N LEU A 295 8.93 0.30 9.32
CA LEU A 295 9.90 0.93 10.24
C LEU A 295 10.53 2.21 9.67
N GLY A 296 10.17 2.62 8.45
CA GLY A 296 10.67 3.85 7.86
C GLY A 296 10.48 3.94 6.35
N PHE A 297 10.31 5.16 5.86
CA PHE A 297 10.26 5.49 4.44
C PHE A 297 11.00 6.81 4.23
N SER A 298 11.89 6.85 3.25
CA SER A 298 12.61 8.08 2.93
C SER A 298 12.61 8.28 1.44
N HIS A 299 11.96 9.35 1.04
CA HIS A 299 11.99 9.90 -0.29
C HIS A 299 12.49 11.33 -0.23
N ALA A 300 13.62 11.55 -0.88
CA ALA A 300 14.26 12.85 -0.99
C ALA A 300 14.40 13.18 -2.48
N GLY A 301 13.28 13.57 -3.10
CA GLY A 301 13.26 14.09 -4.47
C GLY A 301 13.65 15.57 -4.51
N ASP A 302 14.05 16.03 -5.70
CA ASP A 302 14.25 17.47 -5.96
C ASP A 302 12.89 18.14 -6.26
N ASP A 303 12.85 19.48 -6.26
CA ASP A 303 11.65 20.31 -6.53
C ASP A 303 11.00 20.09 -7.92
N SER A 304 11.54 19.21 -8.77
CA SER A 304 10.94 18.84 -10.06
C SER A 304 10.11 17.56 -10.02
N ASP A 305 10.24 16.77 -8.96
CA ASP A 305 9.83 15.38 -8.96
C ASP A 305 8.37 15.19 -8.53
N ALA A 306 7.73 14.17 -9.07
CA ALA A 306 6.30 13.91 -8.87
C ALA A 306 6.08 12.83 -7.80
N MET A 307 5.24 13.14 -6.81
CA MET A 307 4.82 12.25 -5.71
C MET A 307 3.30 11.97 -5.75
N ALA A 308 2.87 11.01 -6.59
CA ALA A 308 1.46 10.66 -6.80
C ALA A 308 1.16 9.19 -6.52
N GLY A 309 1.96 8.55 -5.68
CA GLY A 309 1.76 7.15 -5.31
C GLY A 309 0.78 6.96 -4.15
N SER A 310 0.64 5.71 -3.72
CA SER A 310 -0.07 5.35 -2.49
C SER A 310 0.80 4.48 -1.59
N ILE A 311 0.64 4.64 -0.28
CA ILE A 311 1.32 3.84 0.74
C ILE A 311 0.25 3.22 1.64
N TYR A 312 0.22 1.89 1.70
CA TYR A 312 -0.63 1.12 2.59
C TYR A 312 0.22 0.33 3.58
N VAL A 313 -0.12 0.41 4.88
CA VAL A 313 0.54 -0.30 5.98
C VAL A 313 -0.54 -1.01 6.80
N GLY A 314 -0.54 -2.34 6.80
CA GLY A 314 -1.52 -3.16 7.54
C GLY A 314 -1.24 -3.25 9.05
N GLY A 315 0.00 -3.00 9.48
CA GLY A 315 0.38 -2.87 10.90
C GLY A 315 0.69 -1.43 11.30
N ASP A 316 1.67 -1.27 12.18
CA ASP A 316 2.12 0.03 12.70
C ASP A 316 3.14 0.71 11.77
N LEU A 317 3.09 2.04 11.71
CA LEU A 317 4.15 2.88 11.17
C LEU A 317 5.02 3.42 12.30
N THR A 318 6.22 2.86 12.49
CA THR A 318 7.06 3.14 13.68
C THR A 318 8.33 3.94 13.44
N GLY A 319 8.78 4.09 12.19
CA GLY A 319 9.89 5.00 11.91
C GLY A 319 9.59 5.99 10.80
N SER A 320 10.47 6.98 10.68
CA SER A 320 10.17 8.23 9.98
C SER A 320 9.82 8.01 8.51
N VAL A 321 8.81 8.74 8.05
CA VAL A 321 8.42 8.87 6.66
C VAL A 321 8.81 10.26 6.18
N LEU A 322 9.68 10.37 5.18
CA LEU A 322 10.00 11.63 4.52
C LEU A 322 9.53 11.53 3.07
N LEU A 323 8.61 12.41 2.66
CA LEU A 323 8.08 12.55 1.30
C LEU A 323 8.41 13.96 0.81
N GLN A 324 9.66 14.19 0.43
CA GLN A 324 10.09 15.48 -0.10
C GLN A 324 9.98 15.47 -1.63
N GLY A 325 9.24 16.42 -2.20
CA GLY A 325 9.07 16.56 -3.64
C GLY A 325 8.60 17.95 -4.03
N ALA A 326 8.38 18.16 -5.33
CA ALA A 326 7.89 19.44 -5.85
C ALA A 326 6.53 19.80 -5.23
N ASP A 327 6.39 21.03 -4.73
CA ASP A 327 5.08 21.58 -4.36
C ASP A 327 4.24 21.84 -5.61
N ARG A 328 3.67 20.76 -6.15
CA ARG A 328 2.72 20.80 -7.26
C ARG A 328 1.35 20.46 -6.67
N PRO A 329 0.39 21.40 -6.70
CA PRO A 329 -0.94 21.21 -6.09
C PRO A 329 -1.71 19.96 -6.54
N GLN A 330 -1.31 19.36 -7.66
CA GLN A 330 -1.99 18.27 -8.35
C GLN A 330 -1.41 16.87 -8.07
N VAL A 331 -0.28 16.77 -7.37
CA VAL A 331 0.46 15.51 -7.23
C VAL A 331 0.59 15.23 -5.73
N ARG A 332 -0.15 14.23 -5.23
CA ARG A 332 -0.28 13.95 -3.80
C ARG A 332 -0.17 12.46 -3.52
N THR A 333 0.40 12.12 -2.36
CA THR A 333 0.54 10.72 -1.92
C THR A 333 -0.51 10.39 -0.87
N ASP A 334 -1.34 9.39 -1.15
CA ASP A 334 -2.31 8.85 -0.19
C ASP A 334 -1.60 7.86 0.75
N ILE A 335 -1.83 7.98 2.06
CA ILE A 335 -1.24 7.13 3.10
C ILE A 335 -2.37 6.49 3.91
N ASP A 336 -2.40 5.18 3.99
CA ASP A 336 -3.37 4.40 4.77
C ASP A 336 -2.62 3.45 5.71
N ILE A 337 -2.78 3.62 7.01
CA ILE A 337 -2.15 2.85 8.07
C ILE A 337 -3.28 2.21 8.87
N GLN A 338 -3.33 0.89 8.96
CA GLN A 338 -4.39 0.19 9.69
C GLN A 338 -4.09 0.04 11.19
N GLY A 339 -2.81 0.09 11.58
CA GLY A 339 -2.38 0.14 12.98
C GLY A 339 -2.06 1.57 13.45
N ASP A 340 -1.08 1.68 14.35
CA ASP A 340 -0.72 2.97 14.97
C ASP A 340 0.27 3.77 14.12
N LEU A 341 0.11 5.09 14.09
CA LEU A 341 1.14 6.02 13.63
C LEU A 341 2.02 6.44 14.82
N LYS A 342 3.18 5.79 14.98
CA LYS A 342 4.18 6.07 16.04
C LYS A 342 5.35 6.92 15.57
N ALA A 343 5.39 7.26 14.28
CA ALA A 343 6.52 7.89 13.62
C ALA A 343 6.31 9.36 13.26
N GLN A 344 7.41 10.03 12.87
CA GLN A 344 7.32 11.32 12.20
C GLN A 344 7.08 11.13 10.68
N VAL A 345 5.99 11.68 10.14
CA VAL A 345 5.78 11.84 8.70
C VAL A 345 6.08 13.29 8.32
N THR A 346 6.94 13.51 7.35
CA THR A 346 7.20 14.82 6.76
C THR A 346 6.88 14.74 5.28
N THR A 347 6.06 15.64 4.76
CA THR A 347 5.56 15.57 3.38
C THR A 347 5.47 16.95 2.73
N MET A 348 5.54 16.99 1.40
CA MET A 348 5.34 18.16 0.54
C MET A 348 4.22 17.86 -0.46
N GLY A 349 3.04 17.52 0.04
CA GLY A 349 1.91 17.10 -0.80
C GLY A 349 1.18 15.89 -0.25
N LEU A 350 0.68 16.01 1.00
CA LEU A 350 -0.18 14.97 1.57
C LEU A 350 -1.47 14.84 0.76
N GLY A 351 -1.81 13.60 0.40
CA GLY A 351 -3.10 13.20 -0.13
C GLY A 351 -4.09 12.91 1.00
N ALA A 352 -4.84 11.83 0.88
CA ALA A 352 -5.60 11.28 2.01
C ALA A 352 -4.65 10.66 3.04
N LEU A 353 -5.01 10.80 4.31
CA LEU A 353 -4.36 10.11 5.40
C LEU A 353 -5.42 9.35 6.19
N HIS A 354 -5.21 8.06 6.39
CA HIS A 354 -6.02 7.25 7.28
C HIS A 354 -5.12 6.53 8.29
N VAL A 355 -5.48 6.57 9.57
CA VAL A 355 -4.80 5.87 10.67
C VAL A 355 -5.85 5.09 11.44
N GLY A 356 -5.87 3.76 11.30
CA GLY A 356 -6.84 2.85 11.92
C GLY A 356 -6.63 2.61 13.43
N GLY A 357 -5.45 2.94 13.95
CA GLY A 357 -5.13 2.92 15.38
C GLY A 357 -4.80 4.32 15.93
N ASP A 358 -3.89 4.38 16.89
CA ASP A 358 -3.53 5.61 17.57
C ASP A 358 -2.54 6.46 16.75
N PHE A 359 -2.74 7.78 16.74
CA PHE A 359 -1.78 8.76 16.23
C PHE A 359 -0.93 9.28 17.39
N ILE A 360 0.22 8.63 17.61
CA ILE A 360 1.20 8.96 18.66
C ILE A 360 2.34 9.84 18.12
N GLY A 361 2.64 9.72 16.83
CA GLY A 361 3.79 10.33 16.17
C GLY A 361 3.64 11.83 15.86
N SER A 362 4.16 12.26 14.72
CA SER A 362 3.94 13.65 14.28
C SER A 362 3.91 13.77 12.77
N ILE A 363 3.06 14.61 12.22
CA ILE A 363 3.04 14.93 10.80
C ILE A 363 3.42 16.38 10.60
N VAL A 364 4.30 16.63 9.64
CA VAL A 364 4.67 17.97 9.17
C VAL A 364 4.48 17.99 7.66
N ASP A 365 3.38 18.62 7.22
CA ASP A 365 3.10 18.87 5.81
C ASP A 365 3.50 20.31 5.45
N TYR A 366 4.45 20.41 4.53
CA TYR A 366 4.94 21.66 3.97
C TYR A 366 4.18 22.10 2.72
N SER A 367 3.14 21.36 2.31
CA SER A 367 2.33 21.76 1.16
C SER A 367 1.62 23.09 1.39
N ASP A 368 1.50 23.90 0.33
CA ASP A 368 0.74 25.16 0.36
C ASP A 368 -0.77 24.93 0.59
N TYR A 369 -1.26 23.71 0.31
CA TYR A 369 -2.67 23.36 0.43
C TYR A 369 -2.87 21.89 0.81
N VAL A 370 -3.73 21.62 1.78
CA VAL A 370 -4.34 20.30 2.01
C VAL A 370 -5.73 20.33 1.38
N ILE A 371 -5.91 19.59 0.26
CA ILE A 371 -7.08 19.74 -0.62
C ILE A 371 -7.84 18.42 -0.75
N ASP A 372 -9.16 18.47 -0.54
CA ASP A 372 -10.16 17.47 -0.95
C ASP A 372 -9.92 16.02 -0.49
N ARG A 373 -9.09 15.82 0.53
CA ARG A 373 -8.77 14.49 1.04
C ARG A 373 -8.83 14.49 2.56
N PRO A 374 -9.58 13.55 3.16
CA PRO A 374 -9.72 13.48 4.60
C PRO A 374 -8.41 13.02 5.24
N ILE A 375 -8.15 13.57 6.42
CA ILE A 375 -7.29 12.99 7.44
C ILE A 375 -8.23 12.35 8.44
N GLU A 376 -8.18 11.04 8.56
CA GLU A 376 -9.05 10.26 9.45
C GLU A 376 -8.17 9.43 10.40
N ILE A 377 -8.46 9.55 11.69
CA ILE A 377 -7.76 8.87 12.78
C ILE A 377 -8.84 8.13 13.57
N ASP A 378 -8.78 6.81 13.56
CA ASP A 378 -9.77 5.94 14.20
C ASP A 378 -9.51 5.79 15.70
N GLY A 379 -8.26 5.89 16.15
CA GLY A 379 -7.89 5.84 17.58
C GLY A 379 -7.63 7.22 18.18
N ASP A 380 -6.82 7.23 19.25
CA ASP A 380 -6.47 8.47 19.96
C ASP A 380 -5.44 9.28 19.19
N MET A 381 -5.61 10.60 19.14
CA MET A 381 -4.54 11.51 18.72
C MET A 381 -3.80 12.03 19.96
N ILE A 382 -2.55 11.59 20.12
CA ILE A 382 -1.60 12.01 21.18
C ILE A 382 -0.46 12.86 20.60
N GLY A 383 -0.21 12.68 19.31
CA GLY A 383 0.85 13.28 18.52
C GLY A 383 0.57 14.68 17.99
N GLY A 384 1.46 15.16 17.12
CA GLY A 384 1.35 16.48 16.49
C GLY A 384 0.96 16.41 15.02
N PHE A 385 0.03 17.24 14.56
CA PHE A 385 -0.18 17.49 13.14
C PHE A 385 0.15 18.95 12.82
N GLU A 386 1.05 19.17 11.87
CA GLU A 386 1.48 20.47 11.41
C GLU A 386 1.27 20.55 9.90
N SER A 387 0.50 21.54 9.44
CA SER A 387 0.38 21.88 8.03
C SER A 387 0.70 23.36 7.83
N TRP A 388 1.52 23.68 6.84
CA TRP A 388 1.91 25.06 6.50
C TRP A 388 0.89 25.73 5.57
N GLY A 389 0.08 24.91 4.90
CA GLY A 389 -0.89 25.34 3.92
C GLY A 389 -2.27 25.70 4.47
N TYR A 390 -3.21 25.84 3.54
CA TYR A 390 -4.63 26.00 3.81
C TYR A 390 -5.34 24.65 3.92
N LEU A 391 -6.29 24.54 4.85
CA LEU A 391 -7.32 23.50 4.82
C LEU A 391 -8.45 23.98 3.90
N CYS A 392 -8.57 23.43 2.69
CA CYS A 392 -9.65 23.80 1.77
C CYS A 392 -10.14 22.63 0.92
N THR A 393 -11.35 22.73 0.37
CA THR A 393 -11.84 21.83 -0.67
C THR A 393 -11.86 22.57 -2.01
N VAL A 394 -11.35 21.99 -3.10
CA VAL A 394 -11.42 22.59 -4.44
C VAL A 394 -12.71 22.13 -5.12
N GLY A 395 -13.77 22.92 -4.94
CA GLY A 395 -15.05 22.72 -5.62
C GLY A 395 -16.26 22.84 -4.69
N PRO A 396 -17.49 22.74 -5.23
CA PRO A 396 -18.70 22.67 -4.41
C PRO A 396 -18.65 21.39 -3.57
N CYS A 397 -18.63 21.59 -2.26
CA CYS A 397 -18.51 20.62 -1.17
C CYS A 397 -19.21 19.29 -1.45
N SER A 398 -18.46 18.19 -1.55
CA SER A 398 -19.03 16.83 -1.53
C SER A 398 -18.86 16.13 -0.17
N GLY A 399 -18.75 16.88 0.92
CA GLY A 399 -19.10 16.38 2.26
C GLY A 399 -18.07 15.51 2.99
N ALA A 400 -16.77 15.81 2.92
CA ALA A 400 -15.83 15.20 3.85
C ALA A 400 -15.00 16.27 4.56
N GLY A 401 -15.01 16.22 5.89
CA GLY A 401 -14.09 16.99 6.74
C GLY A 401 -12.66 16.71 6.39
N LEU A 402 -11.79 17.67 6.70
CA LEU A 402 -10.37 17.54 6.42
C LEU A 402 -9.63 16.83 7.56
N ILE A 403 -10.09 16.93 8.81
CA ILE A 403 -9.50 16.19 9.94
C ILE A 403 -10.62 15.63 10.81
N ARG A 404 -10.65 14.30 10.95
CA ARG A 404 -11.56 13.52 11.79
C ARG A 404 -10.74 12.69 12.75
N ILE A 405 -11.02 12.81 14.04
CA ILE A 405 -10.48 11.97 15.08
C ILE A 405 -11.68 11.29 15.72
N LYS A 406 -11.73 9.97 15.69
CA LYS A 406 -12.78 9.16 16.34
C LYS A 406 -12.48 9.01 17.83
N GLY A 407 -11.22 8.73 18.19
CA GLY A 407 -10.79 8.69 19.59
C GLY A 407 -10.56 10.06 20.23
N GLY A 408 -9.86 10.04 21.36
CA GLY A 408 -9.55 11.21 22.17
C GLY A 408 -8.47 12.14 21.57
N PHE A 409 -8.50 13.41 21.97
CA PHE A 409 -7.46 14.38 21.67
C PHE A 409 -6.60 14.60 22.92
N GLY A 410 -5.60 13.73 23.07
CA GLY A 410 -4.81 13.55 24.30
C GLY A 410 -3.98 14.77 24.70
N ALA A 411 -3.59 14.87 25.97
CA ALA A 411 -3.04 16.10 26.57
C ALA A 411 -1.76 16.67 25.91
N THR A 412 -1.04 15.88 25.11
CA THR A 412 0.15 16.32 24.34
C THR A 412 -0.14 16.62 22.87
N ALA A 413 -1.36 16.32 22.44
CA ALA A 413 -1.76 16.43 21.06
C ALA A 413 -1.85 17.89 20.61
N HIS A 414 -1.48 18.14 19.36
CA HIS A 414 -1.60 19.48 18.83
C HIS A 414 -1.82 19.48 17.32
N ILE A 415 -2.60 20.45 16.86
CA ILE A 415 -2.84 20.70 15.44
C ILE A 415 -2.39 22.13 15.13
N LEU A 416 -1.41 22.28 14.25
CA LEU A 416 -0.81 23.56 13.86
C LEU A 416 -1.09 23.81 12.39
N LEU A 417 -1.99 24.73 12.10
CA LEU A 417 -2.39 25.06 10.73
C LEU A 417 -1.77 26.39 10.31
N GLY A 418 -1.35 26.52 9.05
CA GLY A 418 -0.82 27.77 8.53
C GLY A 418 -1.87 28.89 8.66
N TYR A 419 -3.02 28.66 8.04
CA TYR A 419 -4.11 29.64 7.91
C TYR A 419 -5.44 29.11 8.45
N ARG A 420 -6.44 29.99 8.59
CA ARG A 420 -7.82 29.62 8.97
C ARG A 420 -8.43 28.59 8.03
N VAL A 421 -9.34 27.81 8.60
CA VAL A 421 -10.23 26.90 7.88
C VAL A 421 -11.22 27.75 7.06
N TYR A 422 -11.27 27.54 5.73
CA TYR A 422 -12.25 28.23 4.88
C TYR A 422 -13.62 27.56 4.90
N ASN A 423 -14.61 28.18 4.23
CA ASN A 423 -16.06 27.89 4.24
C ASN A 423 -16.52 26.44 4.05
N THR A 424 -15.62 25.48 3.86
CA THR A 424 -15.92 24.06 3.63
C THR A 424 -15.10 23.11 4.50
N GLY A 425 -14.00 23.57 5.11
CA GLY A 425 -13.20 22.75 6.00
C GLY A 425 -13.75 22.75 7.43
N TRP A 426 -13.39 21.72 8.19
CA TRP A 426 -13.66 21.57 9.61
C TRP A 426 -12.70 20.55 10.23
N LEU A 427 -12.61 20.58 11.55
CA LEU A 427 -11.90 19.63 12.40
C LEU A 427 -12.91 19.08 13.42
N CYS A 428 -13.03 17.76 13.53
CA CYS A 428 -13.90 17.13 14.52
C CYS A 428 -13.11 16.11 15.34
N ILE A 429 -13.21 16.24 16.66
CA ILE A 429 -12.74 15.28 17.67
C ILE A 429 -13.95 14.48 18.14
N ASP A 430 -13.76 13.20 18.45
CA ASP A 430 -14.81 12.30 18.90
C ASP A 430 -15.90 12.07 17.81
N TRP A 431 -15.47 11.99 16.55
CA TRP A 431 -16.35 12.14 15.38
C TRP A 431 -17.42 11.05 15.24
N ASP A 432 -17.20 9.86 15.78
CA ASP A 432 -18.15 8.73 15.74
C ASP A 432 -19.15 8.70 16.90
N GLY A 433 -19.13 9.71 17.78
CA GLY A 433 -20.10 9.89 18.86
C GLY A 433 -19.42 9.86 20.22
N TYR A 434 -20.01 10.53 21.22
CA TYR A 434 -19.31 10.71 22.49
C TYR A 434 -18.99 9.42 23.23
N ASP A 435 -17.70 9.23 23.51
CA ASP A 435 -17.18 8.21 24.39
C ASP A 435 -16.52 8.81 25.65
N PRO A 436 -16.83 8.33 26.89
CA PRO A 436 -16.26 8.89 28.12
C PRO A 436 -14.73 8.88 28.25
N GLY A 437 -14.03 8.13 27.39
CA GLY A 437 -12.57 8.11 27.27
C GLY A 437 -12.01 9.15 26.29
N ASP A 438 -12.84 9.60 25.35
CA ASP A 438 -12.39 10.18 24.09
C ASP A 438 -12.71 11.67 24.11
N ARG A 439 -11.88 12.39 24.87
CA ARG A 439 -12.11 13.82 25.14
C ARG A 439 -10.97 14.68 24.65
N TRP A 440 -11.27 15.96 24.47
CA TRP A 440 -10.25 17.00 24.39
C TRP A 440 -9.58 17.17 25.76
N GLU A 441 -8.40 16.59 25.92
CA GLU A 441 -7.70 16.64 27.18
C GLU A 441 -7.02 17.99 27.44
N ASN A 442 -6.94 18.37 28.73
CA ASN A 442 -6.25 19.58 29.13
C ASN A 442 -4.76 19.52 28.75
N GLY A 443 -4.35 20.43 27.86
CA GLY A 443 -3.00 20.49 27.28
C GLY A 443 -3.02 20.35 25.76
N ALA A 444 -4.04 19.69 25.21
CA ALA A 444 -4.22 19.57 23.77
C ALA A 444 -4.69 20.90 23.17
N PHE A 445 -4.25 21.22 21.94
CA PHE A 445 -4.63 22.49 21.32
C PHE A 445 -4.60 22.49 19.79
N VAL A 446 -5.42 23.36 19.20
CA VAL A 446 -5.35 23.76 17.79
C VAL A 446 -4.81 25.19 17.71
N ARG A 447 -3.89 25.49 16.78
CA ARG A 447 -3.36 26.84 16.60
C ARG A 447 -3.20 27.20 15.13
N PHE A 448 -3.64 28.40 14.78
CA PHE A 448 -3.37 29.02 13.48
C PHE A 448 -2.07 29.83 13.54
N ARG A 449 -1.01 29.37 12.85
CA ARG A 449 0.35 29.91 12.95
C ARG A 449 0.42 31.41 12.67
N PHE A 450 -0.22 31.86 11.61
CA PHE A 450 -0.11 33.26 11.18
C PHE A 450 -1.03 34.22 11.95
N GLU A 451 -1.97 33.68 12.73
CA GLU A 451 -2.92 34.47 13.50
C GLU A 451 -2.63 34.48 15.00
N GLY A 452 -1.91 33.46 15.49
CA GLY A 452 -1.52 33.31 16.89
C GLY A 452 -2.65 32.86 17.82
N GLU A 453 -3.87 32.69 17.32
CA GLU A 453 -5.01 32.15 18.08
C GLU A 453 -4.74 30.68 18.44
N THR A 454 -4.82 30.36 19.73
CA THR A 454 -4.72 28.99 20.27
C THR A 454 -6.07 28.61 20.84
N ILE A 455 -6.56 27.44 20.46
CA ILE A 455 -7.88 26.92 20.76
C ILE A 455 -7.67 25.64 21.55
N THR A 456 -8.32 25.53 22.71
CA THR A 456 -8.12 24.46 23.69
C THR A 456 -9.44 23.79 24.07
N GLY A 457 -10.39 23.79 23.15
CA GLY A 457 -11.74 23.29 23.34
C GLY A 457 -12.62 23.62 22.15
N ASN A 458 -13.87 23.17 22.25
CA ASN A 458 -14.89 23.33 21.22
C ASN A 458 -15.06 24.81 20.78
N ARG A 459 -15.04 25.05 19.46
CA ARG A 459 -15.23 26.36 18.83
C ARG A 459 -16.03 26.20 17.52
N PRO A 460 -17.35 25.97 17.60
CA PRO A 460 -18.22 25.83 16.42
C PRO A 460 -18.15 27.04 15.48
N ASP A 461 -17.95 28.25 16.02
CA ASP A 461 -17.75 29.49 15.25
C ASP A 461 -16.51 29.43 14.33
N LEU A 462 -15.52 28.61 14.69
CA LEU A 462 -14.31 28.33 13.92
C LEU A 462 -14.34 26.96 13.24
N ARG A 463 -15.45 26.22 13.34
CA ARG A 463 -15.64 24.88 12.77
C ARG A 463 -14.66 23.85 13.31
N ILE A 464 -14.39 23.97 14.59
CA ILE A 464 -13.60 23.04 15.37
C ILE A 464 -14.56 22.45 16.40
N TYR A 465 -14.87 21.18 16.24
CA TYR A 465 -15.89 20.47 17.00
C TYR A 465 -15.22 19.42 17.88
N GLU A 466 -15.76 19.25 19.09
CA GLU A 466 -15.60 18.06 19.92
C GLU A 466 -17.02 17.56 20.15
N VAL A 467 -17.34 16.33 19.73
CA VAL A 467 -18.70 15.82 19.86
C VAL A 467 -19.09 15.85 21.33
N THR A 468 -20.15 16.59 21.64
CA THR A 468 -20.55 16.79 23.02
C THR A 468 -21.25 15.53 23.52
N ARG A 469 -21.03 15.23 24.80
CA ARG A 469 -21.77 14.17 25.50
C ARG A 469 -23.26 14.48 25.73
N CYS A 470 -23.68 15.69 25.37
CA CYS A 470 -25.01 16.20 25.58
C CYS A 470 -25.92 15.60 24.51
N LYS A 471 -26.63 14.51 24.84
CA LYS A 471 -27.65 14.00 23.92
C LYS A 471 -28.74 15.06 23.73
N GLY A 472 -28.99 15.44 22.47
CA GLY A 472 -29.85 16.56 22.09
C GLY A 472 -29.12 17.86 21.75
N ASP A 473 -27.80 17.94 21.91
CA ASP A 473 -26.99 19.09 21.50
C ASP A 473 -26.67 18.95 20.01
N MET A 474 -27.61 19.40 19.18
CA MET A 474 -27.63 19.17 17.76
C MET A 474 -26.82 20.22 16.98
N ASP A 475 -26.40 21.33 17.59
CA ASP A 475 -25.40 22.22 16.99
C ASP A 475 -24.01 22.15 17.63
N ASN A 476 -23.90 21.30 18.67
CA ASN A 476 -22.68 20.90 19.33
C ASN A 476 -21.98 22.10 19.97
N ASP A 477 -22.72 22.97 20.66
CA ASP A 477 -22.21 24.14 21.36
C ASP A 477 -22.01 23.93 22.87
N GLY A 478 -22.48 22.79 23.39
CA GLY A 478 -22.34 22.37 24.78
C GLY A 478 -23.61 22.54 25.63
N ASP A 479 -24.68 23.09 25.05
CA ASP A 479 -26.01 23.21 25.64
C ASP A 479 -26.94 22.12 25.07
N VAL A 480 -28.10 21.92 25.70
CA VAL A 480 -29.27 21.44 24.94
C VAL A 480 -30.33 22.49 25.13
N ASP A 481 -30.53 23.34 24.14
CA ASP A 481 -31.45 24.47 24.21
C ASP A 481 -32.28 24.64 22.94
N PHE A 482 -32.89 25.81 22.79
CA PHE A 482 -33.81 26.06 21.70
C PHE A 482 -33.13 26.21 20.33
N ASP A 483 -31.84 26.54 20.30
CA ASP A 483 -31.06 26.66 19.07
C ASP A 483 -30.79 25.27 18.46
N ASP A 484 -30.91 24.19 19.23
CA ASP A 484 -30.83 22.79 18.76
C ASP A 484 -32.04 22.29 17.97
N ILE A 485 -33.19 22.97 18.06
CA ILE A 485 -34.43 22.52 17.41
C ILE A 485 -34.30 22.56 15.90
N ASP A 486 -33.78 23.65 15.34
CA ASP A 486 -33.60 23.78 13.90
C ASP A 486 -32.65 22.69 13.36
N PRO A 487 -31.44 22.49 13.93
CA PRO A 487 -30.59 21.34 13.61
C PRO A 487 -31.28 19.98 13.80
N PHE A 488 -32.03 19.74 14.89
CA PHE A 488 -32.80 18.50 15.09
C PHE A 488 -33.78 18.23 13.95
N VAL A 489 -34.56 19.24 13.57
CA VAL A 489 -35.51 19.15 12.44
C VAL A 489 -34.78 18.89 11.12
N ALA A 490 -33.59 19.47 10.93
CA ALA A 490 -32.77 19.19 9.75
C ALA A 490 -32.19 17.78 9.74
N ALA A 491 -32.01 17.15 10.91
CA ALA A 491 -31.45 15.82 11.10
C ALA A 491 -32.47 14.69 10.89
N LEU A 492 -33.77 15.00 10.94
CA LEU A 492 -34.84 14.07 10.61
C LEU A 492 -34.61 13.43 9.25
N GLU A 493 -34.91 12.14 9.13
CA GLU A 493 -34.64 11.37 7.91
C GLU A 493 -35.12 12.07 6.62
N PRO A 494 -34.27 12.13 5.57
CA PRO A 494 -32.99 11.42 5.43
C PRO A 494 -31.77 12.12 6.07
N GLY A 495 -31.95 13.25 6.77
CA GLY A 495 -30.87 13.98 7.45
C GLY A 495 -29.92 14.77 6.55
N THR A 496 -30.14 14.77 5.23
CA THR A 496 -29.23 15.41 4.25
C THR A 496 -29.09 16.92 4.45
N THR A 497 -30.14 17.57 4.96
CA THR A 497 -30.13 19.01 5.25
C THR A 497 -29.20 19.32 6.40
N TYR A 498 -29.19 18.48 7.43
CA TYR A 498 -28.28 18.60 8.56
C TYR A 498 -26.82 18.47 8.10
N ASP A 499 -26.50 17.38 7.39
CA ASP A 499 -25.15 17.12 6.89
C ASP A 499 -24.61 18.24 5.96
N GLN A 500 -25.50 18.92 5.23
CA GLN A 500 -25.15 20.04 4.34
C GLN A 500 -25.07 21.40 5.04
N THR A 501 -25.69 21.54 6.21
CA THR A 501 -25.70 22.82 6.94
C THR A 501 -24.62 22.81 8.03
N TRP A 502 -24.48 21.70 8.74
CA TRP A 502 -23.49 21.44 9.78
C TRP A 502 -22.47 20.39 9.32
N PHE A 503 -21.70 20.73 8.28
CA PHE A 503 -20.73 19.80 7.67
C PHE A 503 -19.79 19.13 8.69
N GLY A 504 -19.41 19.85 9.75
CA GLY A 504 -18.52 19.36 10.81
C GLY A 504 -19.12 18.33 11.76
N LEU A 505 -20.45 18.27 11.78
CA LEU A 505 -21.25 17.34 12.56
C LEU A 505 -21.86 16.25 11.67
N SER A 506 -21.44 16.18 10.39
CA SER A 506 -21.98 15.17 9.49
C SER A 506 -21.67 13.77 10.02
N GLY A 507 -22.71 12.97 10.22
CA GLY A 507 -22.65 11.68 10.90
C GLY A 507 -23.02 11.70 12.39
N SER A 508 -22.78 12.79 13.12
CA SER A 508 -23.09 12.88 14.57
C SER A 508 -24.59 13.00 14.84
N ARG A 509 -25.40 13.30 13.83
CA ARG A 509 -26.85 13.52 13.98
C ARG A 509 -27.57 12.34 14.65
N VAL A 510 -27.15 11.10 14.37
CA VAL A 510 -27.75 9.91 14.98
C VAL A 510 -27.33 9.85 16.44
N PHE A 511 -26.06 10.10 16.74
CA PHE A 511 -25.59 10.16 18.13
C PHE A 511 -26.36 11.19 18.98
N HIS A 512 -26.53 12.41 18.46
CA HIS A 512 -27.20 13.49 19.18
C HIS A 512 -28.73 13.40 19.14
N GLY A 513 -29.31 12.93 18.04
CA GLY A 513 -30.74 13.02 17.75
C GLY A 513 -31.53 11.70 17.81
N ASP A 514 -30.88 10.52 17.82
CA ASP A 514 -31.56 9.23 17.94
C ASP A 514 -31.77 8.89 19.42
N PHE A 515 -32.88 9.37 19.98
CA PHE A 515 -33.25 9.14 21.37
C PHE A 515 -33.80 7.75 21.63
N THR A 516 -34.32 7.08 20.60
CA THR A 516 -34.88 5.72 20.70
C THR A 516 -33.82 4.62 20.58
N GLY A 517 -32.65 4.93 20.01
CA GLY A 517 -31.52 4.03 19.78
C GLY A 517 -31.73 3.05 18.63
N ASP A 518 -32.60 3.37 17.66
CA ASP A 518 -32.94 2.50 16.54
C ASP A 518 -32.05 2.70 15.29
N GLY A 519 -31.12 3.64 15.37
CA GLY A 519 -30.18 4.03 14.32
C GLY A 519 -30.72 5.15 13.41
N TYR A 520 -31.90 5.69 13.70
CA TYR A 520 -32.55 6.70 12.89
C TYR A 520 -32.90 7.94 13.74
N VAL A 521 -32.96 9.10 13.09
CA VAL A 521 -33.49 10.32 13.70
C VAL A 521 -34.83 10.58 13.05
N THR A 522 -35.89 10.27 13.78
CA THR A 522 -37.26 10.33 13.31
C THR A 522 -38.11 11.15 14.28
N PHE A 523 -39.42 11.18 14.05
CA PHE A 523 -40.34 11.86 14.96
C PHE A 523 -40.51 11.15 16.30
N ASP A 524 -40.20 9.86 16.37
CA ASP A 524 -40.25 9.11 17.63
C ASP A 524 -39.19 9.61 18.63
N ASP A 525 -38.17 10.32 18.13
CA ASP A 525 -37.10 10.93 18.93
C ASP A 525 -37.45 12.34 19.44
N LEU A 526 -38.52 12.99 18.92
CA LEU A 526 -38.83 14.38 19.23
C LEU A 526 -39.29 14.57 20.69
N ASP A 527 -40.20 13.72 21.17
CA ASP A 527 -40.70 13.75 22.55
C ASP A 527 -39.53 13.70 23.56
N PRO A 528 -38.62 12.70 23.48
CA PRO A 528 -37.47 12.62 24.37
C PRO A 528 -36.42 13.73 24.13
N PHE A 529 -36.26 14.23 22.90
CA PHE A 529 -35.42 15.40 22.61
C PHE A 529 -35.94 16.66 23.33
N VAL A 530 -37.23 16.99 23.19
CA VAL A 530 -37.86 18.14 23.87
C VAL A 530 -37.76 18.01 25.39
N ALA A 531 -37.85 16.78 25.91
CA ALA A 531 -37.68 16.51 27.33
C ALA A 531 -36.24 16.77 27.83
N ARG A 532 -35.23 16.87 26.95
CA ARG A 532 -33.84 17.22 27.29
C ARG A 532 -33.49 18.70 27.13
N LEU A 533 -34.41 19.55 26.68
CA LEU A 533 -34.17 20.99 26.65
C LEU A 533 -33.87 21.52 28.07
N GLY A 534 -32.72 22.18 28.22
CA GLY A 534 -32.16 22.70 29.47
C GLY A 534 -31.42 21.68 30.33
N TYR A 535 -31.22 20.45 29.85
CA TYR A 535 -30.61 19.35 30.64
C TYR A 535 -29.08 19.32 30.56
N CYS A 536 -28.50 19.91 29.51
CA CYS A 536 -27.06 20.10 29.37
C CYS A 536 -26.74 21.60 29.33
N SER A 537 -25.66 21.98 29.99
CA SER A 537 -25.13 23.34 29.94
C SER A 537 -23.62 23.32 30.20
N PRO A 538 -22.82 24.17 29.53
CA PRO A 538 -21.37 24.23 29.73
C PRO A 538 -20.96 24.47 31.20
N ASP A 539 -21.78 25.20 31.94
CA ASP A 539 -21.52 25.63 33.33
C ASP A 539 -22.22 24.75 34.38
N GLY A 540 -23.21 23.94 33.98
CA GLY A 540 -24.17 23.31 34.89
C GLY A 540 -23.65 22.10 35.66
N GLY A 541 -22.54 21.50 35.22
CA GLY A 541 -22.24 20.13 35.57
C GLY A 541 -23.32 19.20 34.99
N TYR A 542 -22.90 18.00 34.61
CA TYR A 542 -23.84 17.04 34.09
C TYR A 542 -24.68 16.62 35.28
N LEU A 543 -26.01 16.74 35.18
CA LEU A 543 -26.86 15.90 36.00
C LEU A 543 -26.48 14.49 35.60
N GLU A 544 -25.54 13.88 36.34
CA GLU A 544 -25.08 12.53 36.06
C GLU A 544 -26.34 11.71 35.84
N GLU A 545 -26.43 10.99 34.71
CA GLU A 545 -27.36 9.88 34.60
C GLU A 545 -26.92 8.87 35.66
N GLU A 546 -27.26 9.14 36.92
CA GLU A 546 -27.10 8.20 38.01
C GLU A 546 -27.95 7.00 37.64
N GLY A 547 -27.27 6.00 37.10
CA GLY A 547 -27.63 4.61 36.91
C GLY A 547 -29.12 4.25 36.85
N GLY A 548 -29.47 3.48 35.82
CA GLY A 548 -30.59 2.54 35.85
C GLY A 548 -30.44 1.43 36.91
N GLY A 549 -30.07 1.77 38.14
CA GLY A 549 -30.28 0.98 39.34
C GLY A 549 -31.63 1.35 39.92
N GLU A 550 -32.49 0.36 40.12
CA GLU A 550 -33.79 0.44 40.79
C GLU A 550 -33.65 0.82 42.28
N GLY A 551 -33.02 1.95 42.57
CA GLY A 551 -32.79 2.48 43.90
C GLY A 551 -33.80 3.57 44.21
N GLU A 552 -34.79 3.24 45.04
CA GLU A 552 -35.71 4.17 45.68
C GLU A 552 -34.92 5.24 46.46
N GLY A 553 -34.66 6.38 45.81
CA GLY A 553 -34.00 7.54 46.40
C GLY A 553 -34.80 8.80 46.10
N ASP A 554 -35.48 9.32 47.12
CA ASP A 554 -36.21 10.59 47.07
C ASP A 554 -35.21 11.76 46.93
N GLY A 555 -34.78 12.03 45.71
CA GLY A 555 -33.96 13.18 45.34
C GLY A 555 -34.83 14.30 44.77
N ASP A 556 -35.04 15.36 45.55
CA ASP A 556 -35.76 16.58 45.16
C ASP A 556 -34.94 17.44 44.16
N GLY A 557 -34.69 16.89 42.97
CA GLY A 557 -34.05 17.61 41.86
C GLY A 557 -35.04 18.52 41.15
N ASP A 558 -34.91 19.83 41.36
CA ASP A 558 -35.70 20.92 40.74
C ASP A 558 -35.45 21.09 39.20
N GLY A 559 -35.24 20.00 38.46
CA GLY A 559 -35.11 20.01 36.98
C GLY A 559 -36.46 20.11 36.23
N GLY A 560 -37.58 20.14 36.94
CA GLY A 560 -38.94 20.11 36.35
C GLY A 560 -39.58 21.47 36.06
N MET A 561 -38.81 22.51 35.74
CA MET A 561 -39.33 23.89 35.72
C MET A 561 -40.19 24.28 34.51
N MET A 562 -40.20 23.52 33.41
CA MET A 562 -41.03 23.87 32.23
C MET A 562 -42.42 23.22 32.23
N MET A 563 -42.62 22.08 32.90
CA MET A 563 -43.85 21.28 32.74
C MET A 563 -44.86 21.40 33.90
N ASN A 564 -44.53 22.05 35.02
CA ASN A 564 -45.30 21.87 36.27
C ASN A 564 -46.26 23.03 36.66
N ALA A 565 -46.62 23.92 35.73
CA ALA A 565 -47.43 25.11 36.06
C ALA A 565 -48.61 25.38 35.11
N GLY A 566 -49.35 24.35 34.69
CA GLY A 566 -50.56 24.54 33.89
C GLY A 566 -51.27 23.25 33.51
N GLY A 567 -52.53 23.35 33.06
CA GLY A 567 -53.23 22.22 32.45
C GLY A 567 -52.63 21.85 31.08
N PRO A 568 -53.07 20.76 30.43
CA PRO A 568 -52.57 20.36 29.11
C PRO A 568 -52.67 21.48 28.06
N GLU A 569 -53.69 22.35 28.15
CA GLU A 569 -53.85 23.53 27.29
C GLU A 569 -52.76 24.59 27.52
N ASP A 570 -52.40 24.85 28.79
CA ASP A 570 -51.34 25.81 29.12
C ASP A 570 -49.95 25.27 28.72
N GLN A 571 -49.74 23.95 28.89
CA GLN A 571 -48.52 23.27 28.44
C GLN A 571 -48.42 23.31 26.90
N ALA A 572 -49.51 23.05 26.20
CA ALA A 572 -49.56 23.12 24.73
C ALA A 572 -49.29 24.52 24.21
N ALA A 573 -49.93 25.55 24.80
CA ALA A 573 -49.74 26.94 24.42
C ALA A 573 -48.32 27.43 24.73
N ALA A 574 -47.74 27.03 25.86
CA ALA A 574 -46.36 27.33 26.21
C ALA A 574 -45.38 26.69 25.22
N LEU A 575 -45.56 25.40 24.91
CA LEU A 575 -44.74 24.68 23.94
C LEU A 575 -44.87 25.27 22.53
N ALA A 576 -46.09 25.53 22.05
CA ALA A 576 -46.32 26.13 20.74
C ALA A 576 -45.75 27.56 20.64
N ALA A 577 -45.85 28.37 21.70
CA ALA A 577 -45.23 29.69 21.75
C ALA A 577 -43.71 29.61 21.69
N GLN A 578 -43.11 28.62 22.36
CA GLN A 578 -41.67 28.36 22.32
C GLN A 578 -41.23 27.87 20.94
N LEU A 579 -41.87 26.83 20.39
CA LEU A 579 -41.60 26.33 19.04
C LEU A 579 -41.65 27.42 17.97
N ARG A 580 -42.62 28.37 18.08
CA ARG A 580 -42.68 29.54 17.19
C ARG A 580 -41.52 30.51 17.33
N ALA A 581 -40.97 30.64 18.54
CA ALA A 581 -39.87 31.54 18.82
C ALA A 581 -38.53 30.94 18.36
N SER A 582 -38.40 29.61 18.43
CA SER A 582 -37.16 28.88 18.19
C SER A 582 -36.97 28.43 16.74
N VAL A 583 -38.06 28.14 16.03
CA VAL A 583 -37.98 27.68 14.64
C VAL A 583 -38.01 28.85 13.67
N SER A 584 -37.04 28.90 12.76
CA SER A 584 -37.00 29.91 11.71
C SER A 584 -38.25 29.87 10.82
N ALA A 585 -38.69 31.04 10.33
CA ALA A 585 -39.91 31.14 9.52
C ALA A 585 -39.88 30.26 8.25
N GLU A 586 -38.67 29.96 7.73
CA GLU A 586 -38.46 29.11 6.56
C GLU A 586 -38.69 27.62 6.86
N ARG A 587 -38.59 27.20 8.13
CA ARG A 587 -38.78 25.81 8.59
C ARG A 587 -40.10 25.57 9.32
N MET A 588 -40.89 26.63 9.54
CA MET A 588 -42.16 26.56 10.28
C MET A 588 -43.18 25.62 9.63
N ASP A 589 -43.27 25.60 8.29
CA ASP A 589 -44.19 24.69 7.59
C ASP A 589 -43.79 23.22 7.82
N THR A 590 -42.48 22.91 7.84
CA THR A 590 -41.96 21.57 8.15
C THR A 590 -42.26 21.18 9.60
N LEU A 591 -42.12 22.11 10.55
CA LEU A 591 -42.51 21.88 11.95
C LEU A 591 -44.02 21.66 12.09
N ILE A 592 -44.85 22.40 11.36
CA ILE A 592 -46.31 22.23 11.39
C ILE A 592 -46.69 20.87 10.80
N ASP A 593 -46.10 20.47 9.66
CA ASP A 593 -46.32 19.16 9.06
C ASP A 593 -45.92 18.03 10.03
N ALA A 594 -44.79 18.20 10.73
CA ALA A 594 -44.32 17.31 11.78
C ALA A 594 -45.31 17.19 12.95
N VAL A 595 -45.71 18.32 13.55
CA VAL A 595 -46.67 18.36 14.66
C VAL A 595 -48.04 17.83 14.21
N THR A 596 -48.41 18.02 12.95
CA THR A 596 -49.62 17.42 12.36
C THR A 596 -49.54 15.90 12.32
N ALA A 597 -48.39 15.34 11.95
CA ALA A 597 -48.18 13.89 11.95
C ALA A 597 -48.24 13.32 13.37
N LEU A 598 -47.63 13.99 14.35
CA LEU A 598 -47.68 13.61 15.77
C LEU A 598 -49.08 13.73 16.37
N ALA A 599 -49.85 14.75 16.02
CA ALA A 599 -51.24 14.89 16.43
C ALA A 599 -52.13 13.76 15.86
N ALA A 600 -51.82 13.29 14.65
CA ALA A 600 -52.55 12.20 14.01
C ALA A 600 -52.19 10.82 14.57
N ASN A 601 -50.90 10.60 14.87
CA ASN A 601 -50.37 9.34 15.41
C ASN A 601 -49.32 9.65 16.50
N PRO A 602 -49.75 9.97 17.73
CA PRO A 602 -48.81 10.28 18.80
C PRO A 602 -48.01 9.02 19.18
N PRO A 603 -46.70 9.15 19.51
CA PRO A 603 -45.88 8.04 19.96
C PRO A 603 -46.49 7.33 21.18
N ASP A 604 -46.28 6.02 21.27
CA ASP A 604 -46.77 5.21 22.40
C ASP A 604 -46.17 5.75 23.72
N GLY A 605 -47.04 6.28 24.60
CA GLY A 605 -46.63 6.85 25.89
C GLY A 605 -46.42 8.37 25.88
N SER A 606 -46.63 9.05 24.75
CA SER A 606 -46.57 10.51 24.68
C SER A 606 -47.57 11.16 25.63
N THR A 607 -47.09 12.09 26.46
CA THR A 607 -47.94 12.89 27.37
C THR A 607 -48.22 14.29 26.83
N ILE A 608 -47.67 14.65 25.68
CA ILE A 608 -47.83 15.95 25.06
C ILE A 608 -49.16 15.94 24.26
N PRO A 609 -50.07 16.90 24.51
CA PRO A 609 -51.31 17.00 23.74
C PRO A 609 -51.03 17.64 22.37
N TRP A 610 -50.45 16.86 21.46
CA TRP A 610 -49.99 17.33 20.14
C TRP A 610 -51.09 17.97 19.28
N ASP A 611 -52.34 17.55 19.45
CA ASP A 611 -53.51 18.19 18.83
C ASP A 611 -53.71 19.63 19.31
N LEU A 612 -53.52 19.88 20.61
CA LEU A 612 -53.58 21.23 21.18
C LEU A 612 -52.35 22.06 20.77
N VAL A 613 -51.17 21.47 20.68
CA VAL A 613 -49.96 22.17 20.21
C VAL A 613 -50.14 22.62 18.76
N LEU A 614 -50.73 21.77 17.91
CA LEU A 614 -51.03 22.11 16.52
C LEU A 614 -52.00 23.30 16.39
N VAL A 615 -53.09 23.27 17.19
CA VAL A 615 -54.04 24.38 17.29
C VAL A 615 -53.34 25.67 17.71
N GLU A 616 -52.51 25.56 18.73
CA GLU A 616 -51.75 26.67 19.25
C GLU A 616 -50.65 27.13 18.31
N LEU A 617 -50.16 26.34 17.33
CA LEU A 617 -49.27 26.75 16.25
C LEU A 617 -49.98 27.49 15.11
N GLY A 618 -51.31 27.41 15.03
CA GLY A 618 -52.16 28.23 14.14
C GLY A 618 -52.85 27.47 13.02
N GLN A 619 -53.11 26.17 13.20
CA GLN A 619 -53.89 25.29 12.33
C GLN A 619 -55.14 24.79 13.06
#